data_AF-A0A0C4JZJ9-F1
#
_entry.id   AF-A0A0C4JZJ9-F1
#
_cell.length_a   1.000
_cell.length_b   1.000
_cell.length_c   1.000
_cell.angle_alpha   90.00
_cell.angle_beta   90.00
_cell.angle_gamma   90.00
#
_symmetry.space_group_name_H-M   'P 1'
#
loop_
_entity.id
_entity.type
_entity.pdbx_description
1 polymer ?
#
loop_
_entity_poly.entity_id
_entity_poly.type
_entity_poly.pdbx_seq_one_letter_code
_entity_poly.pdbx_strand_id
1 'polypeptide(L)'
;SAIPYLGSDIVKWLWGGFAVDNPTLTRFFSFHFILPFIISAMVMIHLLFLHQTGSNNPLGLNSNINKIPFHPYFSYSDIFGFMFLILLLNMLTLINPYLLGDPDNFIPANPLSTPIHIQPEWYFLFAYAILRSIPNKLGGV
;
A
#
# COMPACT_ATOMS: atom_id res chain seq x y z
N SER A 1 9.25 -1.45 18.41
CA SER A 1 9.77 -1.75 19.75
C SER A 1 8.72 -1.73 20.87
N ALA A 2 7.43 -1.49 20.60
CA ALA A 2 6.40 -1.44 21.64
C ALA A 2 6.03 -2.83 22.22
N ILE A 3 6.26 -3.91 21.45
CA ILE A 3 6.00 -5.29 21.89
C ILE A 3 6.81 -5.60 23.17
N PRO A 4 6.16 -5.98 24.28
CA PRO A 4 6.86 -6.33 25.51
C PRO A 4 7.86 -7.47 25.30
N TYR A 5 9.00 -7.39 25.98
CA TYR A 5 10.10 -8.36 25.97
C TYR A 5 10.87 -8.52 24.65
N LEU A 6 10.18 -8.63 23.51
CA LEU A 6 10.79 -8.94 22.21
C LEU A 6 10.96 -7.72 21.30
N GLY A 7 10.33 -6.58 21.63
CA GLY A 7 10.22 -5.46 20.71
C GLY A 7 11.55 -4.82 20.30
N SER A 8 12.55 -4.79 21.18
CA SER A 8 13.89 -4.29 20.86
C SER A 8 14.62 -5.22 19.90
N ASP A 9 14.50 -6.52 20.13
CA ASP A 9 15.25 -7.53 19.41
C ASP A 9 14.70 -7.69 18.00
N ILE A 10 13.37 -7.66 17.85
CA ILE A 10 12.72 -7.63 16.53
C ILE A 10 13.16 -6.41 15.71
N VAL A 11 13.26 -5.23 16.32
CA VAL A 11 13.68 -4.00 15.60
C VAL A 11 15.14 -4.11 15.15
N LYS A 12 16.06 -4.50 16.03
CA LYS A 12 17.48 -4.68 15.67
C LYS A 12 17.67 -5.78 14.63
N TRP A 13 16.92 -6.88 14.76
CA TRP A 13 16.89 -7.95 13.78
C TRP A 13 16.42 -7.43 12.42
N LEU A 14 15.34 -6.65 12.38
CA LEU A 14 14.80 -6.04 11.16
C LEU A 14 15.80 -5.07 10.52
N TRP A 15 16.51 -4.26 11.31
CA TRP A 15 17.53 -3.35 10.79
C TRP A 15 18.81 -4.07 10.33
N GLY A 16 19.14 -5.19 10.97
CA GLY A 16 20.45 -5.84 10.76
C GLY A 16 21.60 -5.10 11.43
N GLY A 17 21.31 -4.32 12.47
CA GLY A 17 22.24 -3.43 13.14
C GLY A 17 21.55 -2.64 14.26
N PHE A 18 22.22 -1.58 14.73
CA PHE A 18 21.69 -0.73 15.81
C PHE A 18 20.85 0.45 15.32
N ALA A 19 20.91 0.75 14.02
CA ALA A 19 20.15 1.81 13.35
C ALA A 19 19.81 1.37 11.93
N VAL A 20 18.98 2.15 11.24
CA VAL A 20 18.72 1.99 9.81
C VAL A 20 19.98 2.38 9.04
N ASP A 21 20.55 1.43 8.31
CA ASP A 21 21.79 1.59 7.54
C ASP A 21 21.79 0.65 6.32
N ASN A 22 22.93 0.47 5.65
CA ASN A 22 23.09 -0.36 4.45
C ASN A 22 22.49 -1.79 4.57
N PRO A 23 22.63 -2.53 5.70
CA PRO A 23 21.97 -3.82 5.85
C PRO A 23 20.44 -3.74 5.80
N THR A 24 19.85 -2.62 6.22
CA THR A 24 18.40 -2.38 6.16
C THR A 24 17.96 -2.03 4.74
N LEU A 25 18.71 -1.19 4.02
CA LEU A 25 18.37 -0.80 2.66
C LEU A 25 18.40 -2.00 1.70
N THR A 26 19.46 -2.80 1.76
CA THR A 26 19.65 -3.98 0.90
C THR A 26 18.53 -5.00 1.08
N ARG A 27 18.15 -5.32 2.32
CA ARG A 27 17.03 -6.25 2.58
C ARG A 27 15.67 -5.64 2.21
N PHE A 28 15.45 -4.34 2.42
CA PHE A 28 14.18 -3.70 2.08
C PHE A 28 13.99 -3.71 0.57
N PHE A 29 15.05 -3.54 -0.21
CA PHE A 29 15.00 -3.76 -1.65
C PHE A 29 14.62 -5.20 -2.00
N SER A 30 15.25 -6.21 -1.37
CA SER A 30 14.89 -7.62 -1.59
C SER A 30 13.43 -7.93 -1.22
N PHE A 31 12.94 -7.41 -0.10
CA PHE A 31 11.53 -7.55 0.30
C PHE A 31 10.59 -6.84 -0.67
N HIS A 32 10.90 -5.60 -1.04
CA HIS A 32 10.14 -4.83 -2.02
C HIS A 32 10.06 -5.54 -3.36
N PHE A 33 11.12 -6.25 -3.77
CA PHE A 33 11.12 -7.04 -4.99
C PHE A 33 10.22 -8.27 -4.91
N ILE A 34 10.27 -9.04 -3.82
CA ILE A 34 9.51 -10.31 -3.71
C ILE A 34 8.03 -10.10 -3.37
N LEU A 35 7.69 -9.08 -2.57
CA LEU A 35 6.33 -8.85 -2.07
C LEU A 35 5.27 -8.68 -3.17
N PRO A 36 5.51 -7.95 -4.29
CA PRO A 36 4.56 -7.88 -5.39
C PRO A 36 4.17 -9.23 -5.99
N PHE A 37 5.09 -10.20 -6.03
CA PHE A 37 4.81 -11.56 -6.51
C PHE A 37 4.00 -12.37 -5.49
N ILE A 38 4.22 -12.14 -4.20
CA ILE A 38 3.38 -12.74 -3.15
C ILE A 38 1.97 -12.15 -3.26
N ILE A 39 1.83 -10.84 -3.47
CA ILE A 39 0.54 -10.18 -3.68
C ILE A 39 -0.17 -10.74 -4.91
N SER A 40 0.53 -10.95 -6.04
CA SER A 40 -0.11 -11.53 -7.23
C SER A 40 -0.63 -12.96 -6.99
N ALA A 41 0.11 -13.78 -6.23
CA ALA A 41 -0.37 -15.10 -5.81
C ALA A 41 -1.61 -14.99 -4.90
N MET A 42 -1.62 -14.04 -3.96
CA MET A 42 -2.80 -13.78 -3.12
C MET A 42 -4.01 -13.28 -3.91
N VAL A 43 -3.80 -12.48 -4.97
CA VAL A 43 -4.88 -12.05 -5.88
C VAL A 43 -5.50 -13.26 -6.59
N MET A 44 -4.70 -14.25 -7.02
CA MET A 44 -5.25 -15.47 -7.63
C MET A 44 -6.09 -16.29 -6.65
N ILE A 45 -5.65 -16.41 -5.39
CA ILE A 45 -6.43 -17.07 -4.33
C ILE A 45 -7.72 -16.30 -4.06
N HIS A 46 -7.65 -14.96 -3.99
CA HIS A 46 -8.81 -14.09 -3.82
C HIS A 46 -9.84 -14.30 -4.94
N LEU A 47 -9.41 -14.29 -6.21
CA LEU A 47 -10.28 -14.50 -7.36
C LEU A 47 -10.86 -15.93 -7.40
N LEU A 48 -10.10 -16.93 -6.96
CA LEU A 48 -10.60 -18.30 -6.85
C LEU A 48 -11.79 -18.38 -5.89
N PHE A 49 -11.69 -17.76 -4.72
CA PHE A 49 -12.82 -17.70 -3.78
C PHE A 49 -13.98 -16.87 -4.30
N LEU A 50 -13.70 -15.74 -4.97
CA LEU A 50 -14.74 -14.94 -5.62
C LEU A 50 -15.52 -15.75 -6.66
N HIS A 51 -14.85 -16.61 -7.43
CA HIS A 51 -15.50 -17.45 -8.45
C HIS A 51 -16.34 -18.59 -7.86
N GLN A 52 -16.16 -18.96 -6.59
CA GLN A 52 -17.03 -19.96 -5.94
C GLN A 52 -18.42 -19.39 -5.66
N THR A 53 -18.54 -18.10 -5.31
CA THR A 53 -19.82 -17.46 -4.99
C THR A 53 -20.35 -16.57 -6.12
N GLY A 54 -19.47 -16.07 -6.98
CA GLY A 54 -19.75 -14.98 -7.91
C GLY A 54 -19.76 -13.61 -7.21
N SER A 55 -19.85 -12.54 -8.02
CA SER A 55 -19.90 -11.16 -7.54
C SER A 55 -21.24 -10.82 -6.88
N ASN A 56 -21.19 -9.98 -5.85
CA ASN A 56 -22.38 -9.32 -5.32
C ASN A 56 -22.86 -8.19 -6.27
N ASN A 57 -24.04 -7.65 -6.02
CA ASN A 57 -24.60 -6.51 -6.76
C ASN A 57 -25.09 -5.41 -5.80
N PRO A 58 -25.35 -4.18 -6.29
CA PRO A 58 -25.71 -3.05 -5.44
C PRO A 58 -26.95 -3.25 -4.57
N LEU A 59 -27.88 -4.13 -4.97
CA LEU A 59 -29.08 -4.42 -4.17
C LEU A 59 -28.80 -5.45 -3.06
N GLY A 60 -27.66 -6.14 -3.08
CA GLY A 60 -27.32 -7.20 -2.14
C GLY A 60 -28.21 -8.44 -2.23
N LEU A 61 -29.05 -8.53 -3.27
CA LEU A 61 -29.96 -9.65 -3.50
C LEU A 61 -29.29 -10.72 -4.37
N ASN A 62 -29.86 -11.93 -4.43
CA ASN A 62 -29.32 -12.98 -5.30
C ASN A 62 -29.48 -12.61 -6.79
N SER A 63 -28.36 -12.51 -7.52
CA SER A 63 -28.32 -12.14 -8.94
C SER A 63 -28.53 -13.30 -9.91
N ASN A 64 -28.65 -14.55 -9.43
CA ASN A 64 -28.77 -15.74 -10.30
C ASN A 64 -29.93 -15.69 -11.29
N ILE A 65 -30.98 -14.93 -10.99
CA ILE A 65 -32.17 -14.79 -11.84
C ILE A 65 -31.86 -13.99 -13.12
N ASN A 66 -30.83 -13.14 -13.11
CA ASN A 66 -30.48 -12.25 -14.22
C ASN A 66 -28.97 -12.10 -14.37
N LYS A 67 -28.30 -13.18 -14.79
CA LYS A 67 -26.87 -13.15 -15.13
C LYS A 67 -26.68 -12.80 -16.60
N ILE A 68 -25.71 -11.94 -16.85
CA ILE A 68 -25.17 -11.65 -18.18
C ILE A 68 -23.75 -12.22 -18.29
N PRO A 69 -23.29 -12.62 -19.49
CA PRO A 69 -21.92 -13.08 -19.68
C PRO A 69 -20.93 -11.94 -19.42
N PHE A 70 -19.72 -12.28 -18.98
CA PHE A 70 -18.67 -11.28 -18.72
C PHE A 70 -18.27 -10.55 -20.00
N HIS A 71 -18.03 -11.29 -21.07
CA HIS A 71 -17.81 -10.75 -22.41
C HIS A 71 -19.13 -10.74 -23.20
N PRO A 72 -19.50 -9.64 -23.87
CA PRO A 72 -18.73 -8.41 -24.08
C PRO A 72 -18.90 -7.34 -22.99
N TYR A 73 -19.92 -7.48 -22.13
CA TYR A 73 -20.43 -6.40 -21.29
C TYR A 73 -19.38 -5.81 -20.35
N PHE A 74 -18.88 -6.60 -19.39
CA PHE A 74 -17.90 -6.13 -18.42
C PHE A 74 -16.52 -5.94 -19.05
N SER A 75 -16.17 -6.71 -20.10
CA SER A 75 -14.90 -6.49 -20.82
C SER A 75 -14.79 -5.07 -21.39
N TYR A 76 -15.84 -4.55 -22.03
CA TYR A 76 -15.81 -3.19 -22.56
C TYR A 76 -15.92 -2.12 -21.47
N SER A 77 -16.70 -2.38 -20.41
CA SER A 77 -16.75 -1.49 -19.24
C SER A 77 -15.36 -1.36 -18.57
N ASP A 78 -14.65 -2.46 -18.41
CA ASP A 78 -13.31 -2.49 -17.83
C ASP A 78 -12.31 -1.76 -18.71
N ILE A 79 -12.33 -1.98 -20.04
CA ILE A 79 -11.46 -1.24 -20.98
C ILE A 79 -11.68 0.27 -20.85
N PHE A 80 -12.93 0.72 -20.77
CA PHE A 80 -13.22 2.14 -20.56
C PHE A 80 -12.65 2.65 -19.21
N GLY A 81 -12.81 1.88 -18.14
CA GLY A 81 -12.22 2.18 -16.84
C GLY A 81 -10.70 2.28 -16.88
N PHE A 82 -10.02 1.35 -17.56
CA PHE A 82 -8.56 1.37 -17.73
C PHE A 82 -8.10 2.58 -18.56
N MET A 83 -8.83 2.94 -19.62
CA MET A 83 -8.52 4.15 -20.40
C MET A 83 -8.58 5.41 -19.53
N PHE A 84 -9.58 5.51 -18.65
CA PHE A 84 -9.69 6.64 -17.72
C PHE A 84 -8.57 6.63 -16.67
N LEU A 85 -8.22 5.47 -16.11
CA LEU A 85 -7.11 5.33 -15.17
C LEU A 85 -5.78 5.77 -15.79
N ILE A 86 -5.48 5.30 -17.01
CA ILE A 86 -4.26 5.63 -17.74
C ILE A 86 -4.23 7.13 -18.08
N LEU A 87 -5.37 7.72 -18.46
CA LEU A 87 -5.47 9.16 -18.69
C LEU A 87 -5.09 9.94 -17.42
N LEU A 88 -5.67 9.62 -16.27
CA LEU A 88 -5.35 10.30 -15.00
C LEU A 88 -3.89 10.12 -14.61
N LEU A 89 -3.33 8.92 -14.76
CA LEU A 89 -1.93 8.66 -14.47
C LEU A 89 -1.02 9.49 -15.38
N ASN A 90 -1.30 9.57 -16.68
CA ASN A 90 -0.55 10.38 -17.63
C ASN A 90 -0.65 11.88 -17.32
N MET A 91 -1.84 12.36 -16.95
CA MET A 91 -2.00 13.76 -16.55
C MET A 91 -1.16 14.08 -15.32
N LEU A 92 -1.15 13.20 -14.31
CA LEU A 92 -0.32 13.38 -13.13
C LEU A 92 1.18 13.39 -13.49
N THR A 93 1.66 12.40 -14.25
CA THR A 93 3.09 12.25 -14.55
C THR A 93 3.62 13.32 -15.49
N LEU A 94 2.82 13.78 -16.47
CA LEU A 94 3.27 14.74 -17.48
C LEU A 94 3.07 16.20 -17.06
N ILE A 95 2.03 16.52 -16.29
CA ILE A 95 1.72 17.90 -15.89
C ILE A 95 2.38 18.27 -14.57
N ASN A 96 2.29 17.40 -13.55
CA ASN A 96 2.84 17.68 -12.23
C ASN A 96 3.27 16.38 -11.50
N PRO A 97 4.41 15.79 -11.89
CA PRO A 97 4.85 14.48 -11.40
C PRO A 97 5.10 14.43 -9.88
N TYR A 98 5.34 15.59 -9.26
CA TYR A 98 5.66 15.69 -7.84
C TYR A 98 4.48 16.15 -6.98
N LEU A 99 3.27 16.31 -7.55
CA LEU A 99 2.08 16.77 -6.83
C LEU A 99 1.78 15.94 -5.57
N LEU A 100 2.02 14.64 -5.62
CA LEU A 100 1.73 13.69 -4.53
C LEU A 100 2.97 13.31 -3.71
N GLY A 101 4.13 13.90 -4.00
CA GLY A 101 5.40 13.62 -3.32
C GLY A 101 5.73 14.67 -2.26
N ASP A 102 6.65 14.33 -1.36
CA ASP A 102 7.19 15.25 -0.36
C ASP A 102 8.54 15.80 -0.84
N PRO A 103 8.75 17.14 -0.87
CA PRO A 103 10.01 17.74 -1.31
C PRO A 103 11.22 17.30 -0.47
N ASP A 104 11.03 16.92 0.79
CA ASP A 104 12.13 16.49 1.66
C ASP A 104 12.81 15.20 1.15
N ASN A 105 12.11 14.38 0.35
CA ASN A 105 12.67 13.17 -0.26
C ASN A 105 13.68 13.44 -1.40
N PHE A 106 13.85 14.69 -1.85
CA PHE A 106 14.94 15.08 -2.74
C PHE A 106 16.25 15.39 -2.00
N ILE A 107 16.21 15.46 -0.67
CA ILE A 107 17.39 15.67 0.16
C ILE A 107 17.95 14.28 0.53
N PRO A 108 19.24 14.01 0.30
CA PRO A 108 19.85 12.76 0.74
C PRO A 108 19.67 12.54 2.24
N ALA A 109 19.39 11.29 2.63
CA ALA A 109 19.16 10.95 4.02
C ALA A 109 20.35 11.33 4.92
N ASN A 110 20.06 12.05 6.02
CA ASN A 110 21.04 12.42 7.03
C ASN A 110 20.59 11.87 8.40
N PRO A 111 21.26 10.83 8.94
CA PRO A 111 20.89 10.24 10.23
C PRO A 111 20.95 11.19 11.42
N LEU A 112 21.64 12.33 11.30
CA LEU A 112 21.83 13.31 12.35
C LEU A 112 20.82 14.47 12.30
N SER A 113 19.95 14.51 11.30
CA SER A 113 19.00 15.60 11.08
C SER A 113 17.62 15.05 10.70
N THR A 114 16.62 15.31 11.54
CA THR A 114 15.21 14.99 11.23
C THR A 114 14.51 16.23 10.67
N PRO A 115 13.77 16.12 9.56
CA PRO A 115 12.91 17.20 9.09
C PRO A 115 11.87 17.62 10.14
N ILE A 116 11.51 18.90 10.15
CA ILE A 116 10.65 19.51 11.18
C ILE A 116 9.23 18.92 11.15
N HIS A 117 8.71 18.64 9.95
CA HIS A 117 7.34 18.16 9.74
C HIS A 117 7.31 16.75 9.12
N ILE A 118 8.10 15.81 9.67
CA ILE A 118 8.14 14.44 9.16
C ILE A 118 6.75 13.77 9.15
N GLN A 119 6.39 13.23 7.99
CA GLN A 119 5.12 12.57 7.72
C GLN A 119 5.34 11.43 6.71
N PRO A 120 4.49 10.39 6.72
CA PRO A 120 4.50 9.40 5.65
C PRO A 120 3.80 9.96 4.40
N GLU A 121 3.83 9.19 3.31
CA GLU A 121 3.07 9.50 2.11
C GLU A 121 1.56 9.59 2.39
N TRP A 122 0.87 10.34 1.54
CA TRP A 122 -0.52 10.75 1.74
C TRP A 122 -1.49 9.59 2.05
N TYR A 123 -1.28 8.42 1.44
CA TYR A 123 -2.12 7.23 1.62
C TYR A 123 -1.97 6.58 3.00
N PHE A 124 -1.00 6.99 3.82
CA PHE A 124 -0.84 6.56 5.21
C PHE A 124 -1.23 7.63 6.25
N LEU A 125 -1.55 8.86 5.84
CA LEU A 125 -1.82 9.96 6.78
C LEU A 125 -2.98 9.67 7.74
N PHE A 126 -4.01 8.95 7.29
CA PHE A 126 -5.13 8.59 8.16
C PHE A 126 -4.69 7.67 9.31
N ALA A 127 -3.88 6.66 9.02
CA ALA A 127 -3.36 5.73 10.03
C ALA A 127 -2.34 6.43 10.93
N TYR A 128 -1.52 7.31 10.37
CA TYR A 128 -0.57 8.14 11.12
C TYR A 128 -1.29 9.09 12.10
N ALA A 129 -2.41 9.68 11.70
CA ALA A 129 -3.24 10.51 12.57
C ALA A 129 -3.83 9.69 13.73
N ILE A 130 -4.34 8.48 13.46
CA ILE A 130 -4.85 7.56 14.50
C ILE A 130 -3.72 7.21 15.48
N LEU A 131 -2.55 6.81 14.98
CA LEU A 131 -1.37 6.47 15.79
C LEU A 131 -0.99 7.63 16.73
N ARG A 132 -0.99 8.87 16.24
CA ARG A 132 -0.64 10.06 17.03
C ARG A 132 -1.73 10.55 17.97
N SER A 133 -2.97 10.12 17.78
CA SER A 133 -4.10 10.53 18.63
C SER A 133 -4.06 9.88 20.02
N ILE A 134 -3.37 8.75 20.16
CA ILE A 134 -3.28 7.99 21.40
C ILE A 134 -1.97 8.35 22.13
N PRO A 135 -2.01 8.97 23.34
CA PRO A 135 -0.81 9.38 24.08
C PRO A 135 -0.16 8.19 24.82
N ASN A 136 -0.09 7.02 24.17
CA ASN A 136 0.55 5.82 24.67
C ASN A 136 1.18 5.06 23.50
N LYS A 137 2.48 4.75 23.61
CA LYS A 137 3.23 4.08 22.53
C LYS A 137 2.70 2.67 22.20
N LEU A 138 2.26 1.91 23.19
CA LEU A 138 1.70 0.57 22.98
C LEU A 138 0.23 0.66 22.54
N GLY A 139 -0.53 1.62 23.06
CA GLY A 139 -1.94 1.81 22.69
C GLY A 139 -2.13 2.37 21.27
N GLY A 140 -1.15 3.11 20.75
CA GLY A 140 -1.19 3.66 19.40
C GLY A 140 -0.71 2.71 18.30
N VAL A 141 0.26 1.82 18.62
CA VAL A 141 0.88 0.86 17.68
C VAL A 141 0.05 -0.41 17.59
#